data_AF-A0A353LXW9-F1
#
_entry.id   AF-A0A353LXW9-F1
#
_cell.length_a   1.000
_cell.length_b   1.000
_cell.length_c   1.000
_cell.angle_alpha   90.00
_cell.angle_beta   90.00
_cell.angle_gamma   90.00
#
_symmetry.space_group_name_H-M   'P 1'
#
loop_
_entity.id
_entity.type
_entity.pdbx_description
1 polymer ?
#
loop_
_entity_poly.entity_id
_entity_poly.type
_entity_poly.pdbx_seq_one_letter_code
_entity_poly.pdbx_strand_id
1 'polypeptide(L)'
;MLELQNPYENADGLRGGLLLLSYPSIESYLVSCFVPDSHLLQFALGADLKEFIGANRRIQHNRLSEESLICAAETMLAYYESHSLGFTLDDQGDVNREILDKQEACYANSAEYRLLSLLSVAFLQLGILEIVESA
;
A
#
# COMPACT_ATOMS: atom_id res chain seq x y z
N MET A 1 2.68 -16.85 -8.97
CA MET A 1 2.79 -15.59 -9.71
C MET A 1 4.27 -15.39 -9.95
N LEU A 2 4.76 -15.81 -11.12
CA LEU A 2 6.20 -15.79 -11.49
C LEU A 2 6.55 -14.53 -12.30
N GLU A 3 5.57 -13.65 -12.52
CA GLU A 3 5.69 -12.40 -13.25
C GLU A 3 5.35 -11.26 -12.28
N LEU A 4 6.02 -10.12 -12.42
CA LEU A 4 5.80 -8.87 -11.68
C LEU A 4 6.25 -8.85 -10.20
N GLN A 5 7.32 -9.57 -9.88
CA GLN A 5 7.88 -9.66 -8.52
C GLN A 5 8.92 -8.55 -8.24
N ASN A 6 9.66 -8.17 -9.26
CA ASN A 6 10.76 -7.21 -9.20
C ASN A 6 10.59 -6.13 -10.31
N PRO A 7 10.82 -4.85 -9.98
CA PRO A 7 10.63 -3.75 -10.93
C PRO A 7 11.63 -3.77 -12.11
N TYR A 8 12.80 -4.39 -11.96
CA TYR A 8 13.91 -4.38 -12.91
C TYR A 8 14.06 -5.70 -13.68
N GLU A 9 14.09 -6.83 -12.98
CA GLU A 9 14.38 -8.16 -13.56
C GLU A 9 13.22 -9.14 -13.32
N ASN A 10 12.52 -9.53 -14.38
CA ASN A 10 11.56 -10.65 -14.35
C ASN A 10 12.05 -11.79 -15.25
N ALA A 11 11.56 -13.02 -15.01
CA ALA A 11 12.10 -14.26 -15.57
C ALA A 11 12.17 -14.34 -17.10
N ASP A 12 11.37 -13.55 -17.83
CA ASP A 12 11.39 -13.51 -19.30
C ASP A 12 12.35 -12.46 -19.88
N GLY A 13 12.89 -11.55 -19.04
CA GLY A 13 13.74 -10.43 -19.46
C GLY A 13 13.08 -9.44 -20.43
N LEU A 14 11.80 -9.62 -20.73
CA LEU A 14 11.07 -8.87 -21.76
C LEU A 14 10.22 -7.77 -21.14
N ARG A 15 9.82 -7.90 -19.86
CA ARG A 15 9.02 -6.91 -19.14
C ARG A 15 9.44 -6.78 -17.67
N GLY A 16 10.11 -5.69 -17.34
CA GLY A 16 10.24 -5.22 -15.96
C GLY A 16 8.89 -4.74 -15.43
N GLY A 17 8.65 -4.86 -14.13
CA GLY A 17 7.44 -4.36 -13.50
C GLY A 17 7.18 -5.02 -12.15
N LEU A 18 6.61 -4.25 -11.23
CA LEU A 18 6.21 -4.72 -9.91
C LEU A 18 4.68 -4.61 -9.79
N LEU A 19 4.03 -5.66 -9.29
CA LEU A 19 2.63 -5.58 -8.91
C LEU A 19 2.48 -4.76 -7.62
N LEU A 20 1.74 -3.66 -7.70
CA LEU A 20 1.39 -2.83 -6.54
C LEU A 20 -0.09 -3.01 -6.22
N LEU A 21 -0.37 -3.49 -5.01
CA LEU A 21 -1.73 -3.69 -4.54
C LEU A 21 -2.28 -2.41 -3.90
N SER A 22 -3.57 -2.15 -4.08
CA SER A 22 -4.28 -1.06 -3.39
C SER A 22 -5.71 -1.47 -3.10
N TYR A 23 -6.05 -1.55 -1.81
CA TYR A 23 -7.32 -2.04 -1.31
C TYR A 23 -8.06 -0.97 -0.50
N PRO A 24 -9.36 -0.74 -0.77
CA PRO A 24 -10.15 -1.36 -1.84
C PRO A 24 -9.89 -0.76 -3.24
N SER A 25 -9.13 0.32 -3.33
CA SER A 25 -8.87 1.04 -4.59
C SER A 25 -7.61 1.91 -4.50
N ILE A 26 -7.20 2.55 -5.60
CA ILE A 26 -6.01 3.42 -5.61
C ILE A 26 -6.14 4.63 -4.66
N GLU A 27 -7.37 5.08 -4.41
CA GLU A 27 -7.69 6.16 -3.47
C GLU A 27 -7.25 5.86 -2.02
N SER A 28 -6.97 4.58 -1.71
CA SER A 28 -6.44 4.16 -0.40
C SER A 28 -5.11 4.84 -0.11
N TYR A 29 -4.27 5.06 -1.13
CA TYR A 29 -3.03 5.80 -0.97
C TYR A 29 -3.27 7.22 -0.44
N LEU A 30 -4.27 7.90 -1.00
CA LEU A 30 -4.60 9.26 -0.60
C LEU A 30 -5.03 9.31 0.86
N VAL A 31 -5.81 8.32 1.33
CA VAL A 31 -6.18 8.24 2.75
C VAL A 31 -4.95 8.02 3.62
N SER A 32 -4.05 7.12 3.22
CA SER A 32 -2.79 6.87 3.94
C SER A 32 -1.89 8.10 4.02
N CYS A 33 -1.96 9.02 3.08
CA CYS A 33 -1.21 10.27 3.15
C CYS A 33 -1.68 11.23 4.27
N PHE A 34 -2.93 11.15 4.70
CA PHE A 34 -3.54 12.15 5.59
C PHE A 34 -4.11 11.58 6.88
N VAL A 35 -4.24 10.26 6.98
CA VAL A 35 -4.82 9.56 8.13
C VAL A 35 -3.80 8.57 8.67
N PRO A 36 -3.08 8.93 9.76
CA PRO A 36 -2.23 7.99 10.48
C PRO A 36 -3.01 6.74 10.89
N ASP A 37 -2.33 5.60 10.89
CA ASP A 37 -2.92 4.29 11.21
C ASP A 37 -4.12 3.90 10.32
N SER A 38 -4.25 4.49 9.13
CA SER A 38 -5.36 4.18 8.22
C SER A 38 -5.38 2.71 7.78
N HIS A 39 -4.30 1.96 7.95
CA HIS A 39 -4.24 0.51 7.76
C HIS A 39 -5.19 -0.28 8.68
N LEU A 40 -5.71 0.35 9.74
CA LEU A 40 -6.73 -0.20 10.63
C LEU A 40 -8.17 -0.02 10.10
N LEU A 41 -8.37 0.86 9.11
CA LEU A 41 -9.67 1.10 8.50
C LEU A 41 -10.04 -0.04 7.54
N GLN A 42 -11.35 -0.24 7.37
CA GLN A 42 -11.90 -1.23 6.44
C GLN A 42 -13.01 -0.61 5.58
N PHE A 43 -13.09 -1.07 4.34
CA PHE A 43 -14.07 -0.61 3.35
C PHE A 43 -14.45 -1.77 2.43
N ALA A 44 -15.73 -1.91 2.09
CA ALA A 44 -16.19 -2.91 1.15
C ALA A 44 -15.81 -2.55 -0.30
N LEU A 45 -16.11 -1.32 -0.71
CA LEU A 45 -15.92 -0.85 -2.08
C LEU A 45 -15.10 0.44 -2.14
N GLY A 46 -14.46 0.68 -3.29
CA GLY A 46 -13.86 1.98 -3.58
C GLY A 46 -14.86 3.15 -3.59
N ALA A 47 -16.16 2.88 -3.80
CA ALA A 47 -17.21 3.89 -3.67
C ALA A 47 -17.37 4.38 -2.23
N ASP A 48 -17.35 3.46 -1.25
CA ASP A 48 -17.46 3.77 0.17
C ASP A 48 -16.24 4.58 0.63
N LEU A 49 -15.05 4.21 0.13
CA LEU A 49 -13.83 4.97 0.37
C LEU A 49 -13.93 6.40 -0.21
N LYS A 50 -14.50 6.56 -1.42
CA LYS A 50 -14.71 7.90 -2.01
C LYS A 50 -15.67 8.75 -1.19
N GLU A 51 -16.73 8.15 -0.65
CA GLU A 51 -17.65 8.84 0.25
C GLU A 51 -16.93 9.28 1.53
N PHE A 52 -16.12 8.40 2.12
CA PHE A 52 -15.27 8.74 3.27
C PHE A 52 -14.33 9.91 2.95
N ILE A 53 -13.66 9.91 1.79
CA ILE A 53 -12.80 11.02 1.36
C ILE A 53 -13.61 12.31 1.19
N GLY A 54 -14.79 12.24 0.56
CA GLY A 54 -15.68 13.38 0.35
C GLY A 54 -16.18 14.00 1.67
N ALA A 55 -16.40 13.18 2.70
CA ALA A 55 -16.76 13.64 4.04
C ALA A 55 -15.58 14.26 4.81
N ASN A 56 -14.34 13.87 4.48
CA ASN A 56 -13.13 14.29 5.18
C ASN A 56 -12.37 15.40 4.43
N ARG A 57 -12.72 16.66 4.71
CA ARG A 57 -12.10 17.84 4.06
C ARG A 57 -10.57 17.96 4.18
N ARG A 58 -9.93 17.17 5.05
CA ARG A 58 -8.46 17.16 5.19
C ARG A 58 -7.78 16.39 4.06
N ILE A 59 -8.46 15.41 3.46
CA ILE A 59 -7.92 14.53 2.43
C ILE A 59 -8.05 15.24 1.08
N GLN A 60 -6.98 15.88 0.61
CA GLN A 60 -6.99 16.68 -0.63
C GLN A 60 -5.70 16.49 -1.43
N HIS A 61 -5.83 16.18 -2.72
CA HIS A 61 -4.68 15.97 -3.62
C HIS A 61 -3.73 17.18 -3.68
N ASN A 62 -4.27 18.41 -3.68
CA ASN A 62 -3.47 19.64 -3.73
C ASN A 62 -2.74 19.97 -2.41
N ARG A 63 -2.89 19.14 -1.38
CA ARG A 63 -2.20 19.27 -0.08
C ARG A 63 -1.18 18.16 0.17
N LEU A 64 -0.89 17.35 -0.85
CA LEU A 64 0.20 16.38 -0.75
C LEU A 64 1.53 17.12 -0.52
N SER A 65 2.25 16.67 0.49
CA SER A 65 3.58 17.15 0.90
C SER A 65 4.49 15.97 1.20
N GLU A 66 5.78 16.23 1.41
CA GLU A 66 6.76 15.22 1.82
C GLU A 66 6.30 14.47 3.08
N GLU A 67 5.83 15.20 4.09
CA GLU A 67 5.32 14.62 5.33
C GLU A 67 4.12 13.70 5.10
N SER A 68 3.26 14.03 4.14
CA SER A 68 2.12 13.18 3.78
C SER A 68 2.56 11.90 3.07
N LEU A 69 3.62 11.94 2.26
CA LEU A 69 4.17 10.74 1.61
C LEU A 69 4.86 9.84 2.64
N ILE A 70 5.57 10.43 3.60
CA ILE A 70 6.16 9.73 4.75
C ILE A 70 5.05 9.04 5.57
N CYS A 71 3.96 9.74 5.90
CA CYS A 71 2.83 9.16 6.64
C CYS A 71 2.22 7.94 5.93
N ALA A 72 2.12 7.99 4.60
CA ALA A 72 1.64 6.84 3.82
C ALA A 72 2.62 5.66 3.87
N ALA A 73 3.93 5.91 3.82
CA ALA A 73 4.95 4.87 3.96
C ALA A 73 4.97 4.26 5.37
N GLU A 74 4.88 5.08 6.42
CA GLU A 74 4.77 4.62 7.81
C GLU A 74 3.52 3.75 8.01
N THR A 75 2.38 4.17 7.45
CA THR A 75 1.14 3.39 7.49
C THR A 75 1.29 2.03 6.81
N MET A 76 1.96 1.99 5.65
CA MET A 76 2.25 0.73 4.95
C MET A 76 3.17 -0.17 5.78
N LEU A 77 4.23 0.38 6.38
CA LEU A 77 5.15 -0.37 7.25
C LEU A 77 4.45 -0.90 8.51
N ALA A 78 3.56 -0.12 9.11
CA ALA A 78 2.74 -0.55 10.25
C ALA A 78 1.78 -1.70 9.87
N TYR A 79 1.22 -1.69 8.65
CA TYR A 79 0.49 -2.84 8.12
C TYR A 79 1.39 -4.09 8.02
N TYR A 80 2.61 -3.94 7.51
CA TYR A 80 3.55 -5.04 7.36
C TYR A 80 3.91 -5.63 8.73
N GLU A 81 4.25 -4.78 9.69
CA GLU A 81 4.58 -5.18 11.06
C GLU A 81 3.42 -5.91 11.75
N SER A 82 2.22 -5.31 11.74
CA SER A 82 1.03 -5.88 12.38
C SER A 82 0.59 -7.23 11.79
N HIS A 83 0.98 -7.53 10.55
CA HIS A 83 0.68 -8.79 9.88
C HIS A 83 1.88 -9.73 9.76
N SER A 84 3.02 -9.37 10.39
CA SER A 84 4.28 -10.10 10.36
C SER A 84 4.81 -10.38 8.95
N LEU A 85 4.62 -9.42 8.05
CA LEU A 85 5.11 -9.47 6.68
C LEU A 85 6.59 -9.06 6.62
N GLY A 86 7.36 -9.74 5.77
CA GLY A 86 8.70 -9.29 5.42
C GLY A 86 8.67 -7.99 4.61
N PHE A 87 9.71 -7.18 4.74
CA PHE A 87 9.94 -6.01 3.89
C PHE A 87 11.19 -6.23 3.04
N THR A 88 11.04 -6.15 1.72
CA THR A 88 12.15 -6.28 0.76
C THR A 88 11.84 -5.44 -0.47
N LEU A 89 12.79 -4.64 -0.96
CA LEU A 89 12.58 -3.85 -2.18
C LEU A 89 12.85 -4.65 -3.46
N ASP A 90 13.47 -5.82 -3.34
CA ASP A 90 13.94 -6.62 -4.48
C ASP A 90 12.88 -7.60 -4.98
N ASP A 91 12.27 -8.38 -4.09
CA ASP A 91 11.25 -9.38 -4.47
C ASP A 91 10.01 -9.27 -3.58
N GLN A 92 8.97 -8.66 -4.12
CA GLN A 92 7.68 -8.48 -3.44
C GLN A 92 6.69 -9.60 -3.76
N GLY A 93 7.10 -10.66 -4.48
CA GLY A 93 6.21 -11.73 -4.93
C GLY A 93 5.51 -12.47 -3.80
N ASP A 94 6.28 -12.91 -2.81
CA ASP A 94 5.76 -13.61 -1.64
C ASP A 94 4.98 -12.67 -0.73
N VAL A 95 5.46 -11.45 -0.52
CA VAL A 95 4.77 -10.42 0.26
C VAL A 95 3.41 -10.07 -0.35
N ASN A 96 3.33 -9.85 -1.66
CA ASN A 96 2.08 -9.58 -2.37
C ASN A 96 1.09 -10.74 -2.26
N ARG A 97 1.59 -11.99 -2.33
CA ARG A 97 0.75 -13.17 -2.14
C ARG A 97 0.17 -13.21 -0.73
N GLU A 98 1.00 -13.01 0.30
CA GLU A 98 0.54 -12.99 1.68
C GLU A 98 -0.45 -11.85 1.94
N ILE A 99 -0.21 -10.67 1.37
CA ILE A 99 -1.15 -9.54 1.43
C ILE A 99 -2.50 -9.93 0.82
N LEU A 100 -2.50 -10.51 -0.37
CA LEU A 100 -3.72 -10.97 -1.03
C LEU A 100 -4.46 -11.99 -0.16
N ASP A 101 -3.78 -13.02 0.35
CA ASP A 101 -4.40 -14.06 1.17
C ASP A 101 -5.01 -13.46 2.45
N LYS A 102 -4.33 -12.50 3.10
CA LYS A 102 -4.84 -11.78 4.28
C LYS A 102 -6.03 -10.89 3.96
N GLN A 103 -6.03 -10.23 2.79
CA GLN A 103 -7.14 -9.39 2.34
C GLN A 103 -8.38 -10.23 2.00
N GLU A 104 -8.20 -11.35 1.31
CA GLU A 104 -9.28 -12.31 1.03
C GLU A 104 -9.85 -12.93 2.33
N ALA A 105 -8.99 -13.25 3.30
CA ALA A 105 -9.43 -13.70 4.62
C ALA A 105 -10.19 -12.61 5.39
N CYS A 106 -9.77 -11.34 5.29
CA CYS A 106 -10.50 -10.22 5.88
C CYS A 106 -11.90 -10.11 5.25
N TYR A 107 -11.97 -10.07 3.92
CA TYR A 107 -13.21 -9.96 3.19
C TYR A 107 -14.16 -11.13 3.46
N ALA A 108 -13.65 -12.36 3.56
CA ALA A 108 -14.48 -13.51 3.91
C ALA A 108 -15.13 -13.41 5.31
N ASN A 109 -14.52 -12.66 6.24
CA ASN A 109 -15.00 -12.51 7.61
C ASN A 109 -15.86 -11.25 7.84
N SER A 110 -15.56 -10.13 7.16
CA SER A 110 -16.25 -8.85 7.38
C SER A 110 -17.00 -8.31 6.16
N ALA A 111 -16.85 -8.93 4.98
CA ALA A 111 -17.24 -8.37 3.68
C ALA A 111 -16.56 -7.03 3.35
N GLU A 112 -15.41 -6.76 3.97
CA GLU A 112 -14.61 -5.55 3.77
C GLU A 112 -13.13 -5.88 3.60
N TYR A 113 -12.40 -5.00 2.92
CA TYR A 113 -10.95 -5.05 2.79
C TYR A 113 -10.30 -4.09 3.77
N ARG A 114 -9.13 -4.45 4.30
CA ARG A 114 -8.31 -3.49 5.07
C ARG A 114 -7.69 -2.49 4.12
N LEU A 115 -7.73 -1.22 4.51
CA LEU A 115 -7.16 -0.16 3.71
C LEU A 115 -5.64 -0.34 3.60
N LEU A 116 -5.14 -0.43 2.36
CA LEU A 116 -3.72 -0.61 2.10
C LEU A 116 -3.39 -0.04 0.72
N SER A 117 -2.21 0.57 0.57
CA SER A 117 -1.64 0.87 -0.74
C SER A 117 -0.15 0.64 -0.73
N LEU A 118 0.33 -0.13 -1.71
CA LEU A 118 1.74 -0.41 -1.92
C LEU A 118 2.45 0.63 -2.78
N LEU A 119 1.80 1.76 -3.09
CA LEU A 119 2.43 2.81 -3.92
C LEU A 119 3.69 3.38 -3.25
N SER A 120 3.77 3.37 -1.92
CA SER A 120 5.00 3.73 -1.18
C SER A 120 6.18 2.81 -1.52
N VAL A 121 5.96 1.54 -1.89
CA VAL A 121 7.04 0.66 -2.37
C VAL A 121 7.68 1.22 -3.64
N ALA A 122 6.88 1.72 -4.58
CA ALA A 122 7.42 2.34 -5.80
C ALA A 122 8.24 3.60 -5.49
N PHE A 123 7.81 4.41 -4.53
CA PHE A 123 8.55 5.61 -4.12
C PHE A 123 9.88 5.27 -3.44
N LEU A 124 9.92 4.20 -2.65
CA LEU A 124 11.16 3.68 -2.08
C LEU A 124 12.10 3.12 -3.17
N GLN A 125 11.56 2.38 -4.14
CA GLN A 125 12.35 1.83 -5.25
C GLN A 125 12.93 2.90 -6.18
N LEU A 126 12.22 4.01 -6.36
CA LEU A 126 12.65 5.15 -7.17
C LEU A 126 13.58 6.12 -6.42
N GLY A 127 13.83 5.91 -5.12
CA GLY A 127 14.61 6.84 -4.28
C GLY A 127 13.89 8.17 -4.04
N ILE A 128 12.57 8.21 -4.16
CA ILE A 128 11.74 9.38 -3.79
C ILE A 128 11.55 9.40 -2.26
N LEU A 129 11.42 8.22 -1.67
CA LEU A 129 11.46 8.00 -0.22
C LEU A 129 12.67 7.13 0.11
N GLU A 130 13.25 7.34 1.28
CA GLU A 130 14.36 6.54 1.79
C GLU A 130 14.10 6.18 3.26
N ILE A 131 14.39 4.93 3.63
CA ILE A 131 14.34 4.50 5.03
C ILE A 131 15.70 4.81 5.65
N VAL A 132 15.71 5.72 6.62
CA VAL A 132 16.92 6.07 7.37
C VAL A 132 16.92 5.27 8.66
N GLU A 133 17.84 4.30 8.78
CA GLU A 133 18.06 3.64 10.07
C GLU A 133 18.63 4.66 11.06
N SER A 134 17.98 4.78 12.21
CA SER A 134 18.51 5.57 13.32
C SER A 134 19.69 4.81 13.91
N ALA A 135 20.89 5.37 13.76
CA ALA A 135 22.15 4.82 14.28
C ALA A 135 22.16 4.69 15.82
#